data_AF-A0A445EWV8-F1
#
_entry.id   AF-A0A445EWV8-F1
#
_cell.length_a   1.000
_cell.length_b   1.000
_cell.length_c   1.000
_cell.angle_alpha   90.00
_cell.angle_beta   90.00
_cell.angle_gamma   90.00
#
_symmetry.space_group_name_H-M   'P 1'
#
loop_
_entity.id
_entity.type
_entity.pdbx_description
1 polymer ?
#
loop_
_entity_poly.entity_id
_entity_poly.type
_entity_poly.pdbx_seq_one_letter_code
_entity_poly.pdbx_strand_id
1 'polypeptide(L)'
;MDLAIVPFDSFPKDQQMLYQEWFNYADSDGDGRFTGSDATKFFAMSNLSRQDLRQVWAIADTKRQGYLDFQEFVIAMQLMSAAQSGEPITHDLISSDFPPSPSPSISSKWFASKSSQKIPASAVTSIIDGLKKLYIQKLRPLEAIYRFNDFVSPLLTNSDFDAKPMVLLLGAHIGPEPTTDRFVVVMAGPDERSIPGNTIAVHADMPFSGLSSFGSAFLSKFECSQMPHPLLEEITFVDSPGVLSGEKQRTQRAYDFTGVTSWFAAKCDLILLLFDPHKLDVSDEFKRVISSLRGHDDKIRVVLNKAHQVDTQQLMRIYGALMWSLGKVLNTPEVMRVYIGSFNDKPIDYADNGPLGGELFEKEQDDLLLDLKDIPRKACDRKINEFVKRARAAKIHAYIISHLKKQMPSIMGKTKAQEKLIANLEGEFAKVQREFHLPPGDFPNVEEFREKLRGYNIDKFERLRPKLIDAVDDMLGYDIPNLLKTFRNPYG
;
A
#
# COMPACT_ATOMS: atom_id res chain seq x y z
N MET A 1 -43.36 -19.50 6.71
CA MET A 1 -43.12 -20.21 7.98
C MET A 1 -41.80 -19.67 8.48
N ASP A 2 -41.85 -18.84 9.51
CA ASP A 2 -40.64 -18.34 10.15
C ASP A 2 -39.97 -19.53 10.84
N LEU A 3 -38.75 -19.86 10.41
CA LEU A 3 -37.94 -20.93 11.01
C LEU A 3 -37.67 -20.54 12.47
N ALA A 4 -38.11 -21.36 13.41
CA ALA A 4 -37.82 -21.18 14.84
C ALA A 4 -36.36 -21.57 15.12
N ILE A 5 -35.42 -20.72 14.69
CA ILE A 5 -33.98 -20.91 14.86
C ILE A 5 -33.62 -20.70 16.33
N VAL A 6 -32.83 -21.62 16.90
CA VAL A 6 -32.22 -21.45 18.23
C VAL A 6 -31.42 -20.13 18.24
N PRO A 7 -31.78 -19.14 19.09
CA PRO A 7 -31.10 -17.85 19.10
C PRO A 7 -29.60 -18.03 19.37
N PHE A 8 -28.75 -17.38 18.58
CA PHE A 8 -27.29 -17.48 18.72
C PHE A 8 -26.79 -17.13 20.15
N ASP A 9 -27.50 -16.23 20.83
CA ASP A 9 -27.21 -15.83 22.21
C ASP A 9 -27.39 -16.95 23.25
N SER A 10 -28.05 -18.06 22.87
CA SER A 10 -28.27 -19.22 23.75
C SER A 10 -27.13 -20.26 23.73
N PHE A 11 -26.17 -20.15 22.80
CA PHE A 11 -24.99 -21.03 22.76
C PHE A 11 -24.00 -20.72 23.90
N PRO A 12 -23.21 -21.71 24.36
CA PRO A 12 -22.08 -21.45 25.25
C PRO A 12 -21.13 -20.38 24.68
N LYS A 13 -20.57 -19.53 25.55
CA LYS A 13 -19.70 -18.42 25.13
C LYS A 13 -18.51 -18.86 24.26
N ASP A 14 -17.93 -20.01 24.56
CA ASP A 14 -16.80 -20.55 23.80
C ASP A 14 -17.22 -20.93 22.37
N GLN A 15 -18.44 -21.45 22.19
CA GLN A 15 -19.00 -21.78 20.89
C GLN A 15 -19.40 -20.54 20.10
N GLN A 16 -19.92 -19.51 20.77
CA GLN A 16 -20.17 -18.21 20.16
C GLN A 16 -18.88 -17.56 19.64
N MET A 17 -17.83 -17.55 20.47
CA MET A 17 -16.52 -17.05 20.09
C MET A 17 -15.94 -17.82 18.90
N LEU A 18 -16.06 -19.15 18.91
CA LEU A 18 -15.57 -20.00 17.82
C LEU A 18 -16.29 -19.72 16.50
N TYR A 19 -17.62 -19.60 16.50
CA TYR A 19 -18.38 -19.31 15.28
C TYR A 19 -18.10 -17.90 14.75
N GLN A 20 -17.88 -16.92 15.64
CA GLN A 20 -17.46 -15.60 15.24
C GLN A 20 -16.05 -15.61 14.61
N GLU A 21 -15.10 -16.34 15.21
CA GLU A 21 -13.76 -16.48 14.65
C GLU A 21 -13.78 -17.16 13.27
N TRP A 22 -14.59 -18.20 13.12
CA TRP A 22 -14.74 -18.91 11.85
C TRP A 22 -15.42 -18.06 10.79
N PHE A 23 -16.45 -17.30 11.16
CA PHE A 23 -17.10 -16.37 10.24
C PHE A 23 -16.11 -15.30 9.78
N ASN A 24 -15.38 -14.67 10.70
CA ASN A 24 -14.37 -13.67 10.35
C ASN A 24 -13.22 -14.23 9.51
N TYR A 25 -12.87 -15.50 9.71
CA TYR A 25 -11.87 -16.17 8.86
C TYR A 25 -12.40 -16.43 7.45
N ALA A 26 -13.68 -16.74 7.35
CA ALA A 26 -14.35 -17.08 6.13
C ALA A 26 -14.75 -15.83 5.31
N ASP A 27 -15.08 -14.74 6.00
CA ASP A 27 -15.33 -13.37 5.51
C ASP A 27 -14.01 -12.57 5.51
N SER A 28 -13.12 -12.93 4.58
CA SER A 28 -11.75 -12.39 4.55
C SER A 28 -11.65 -10.89 4.24
N ASP A 29 -12.66 -10.32 3.60
CA ASP A 29 -12.79 -8.90 3.27
C ASP A 29 -13.58 -8.09 4.31
N GLY A 30 -14.23 -8.77 5.27
CA GLY A 30 -14.89 -8.17 6.42
C GLY A 30 -16.13 -7.36 6.03
N ASP A 31 -16.76 -7.73 4.92
CA ASP A 31 -17.95 -7.06 4.39
C ASP A 31 -19.25 -7.60 5.02
N GLY A 32 -19.13 -8.62 5.87
CA GLY A 32 -20.22 -9.30 6.55
C GLY A 32 -20.88 -10.38 5.71
N ARG A 33 -20.27 -10.82 4.60
CA ARG A 33 -20.86 -11.77 3.64
C ARG A 33 -19.96 -12.97 3.40
N PHE A 34 -20.45 -14.13 3.78
CA PHE A 34 -19.81 -15.39 3.43
C PHE A 34 -20.31 -15.88 2.07
N THR A 35 -19.49 -15.76 1.02
CA THR A 35 -19.93 -16.03 -0.36
C THR A 35 -19.82 -17.50 -0.75
N GLY A 36 -20.46 -17.88 -1.86
CA GLY A 36 -20.35 -19.24 -2.41
C GLY A 36 -18.91 -19.67 -2.72
N SER A 37 -18.04 -18.73 -3.13
CA SER A 37 -16.61 -19.00 -3.33
C SER A 37 -15.88 -19.31 -2.01
N ASP A 38 -16.25 -18.63 -0.93
CA ASP A 38 -15.67 -18.86 0.39
C ASP A 38 -16.16 -20.20 0.97
N ALA A 39 -17.42 -20.53 0.72
CA ALA A 39 -18.01 -21.80 1.09
C ALA A 39 -17.32 -23.00 0.45
N THR A 40 -16.96 -22.93 -0.83
CA THR A 40 -16.25 -24.04 -1.47
C THR A 40 -14.88 -24.35 -0.85
N LYS A 41 -14.23 -23.35 -0.24
CA LYS A 41 -12.95 -23.51 0.46
C LYS A 41 -13.18 -23.94 1.92
N PHE A 42 -14.05 -23.23 2.63
CA PHE A 42 -14.28 -23.42 4.06
C PHE A 42 -15.09 -24.69 4.36
N PHE A 43 -16.20 -24.94 3.65
CA PHE A 43 -17.03 -26.13 3.89
C PHE A 43 -16.36 -27.44 3.48
N ALA A 44 -15.47 -27.41 2.48
CA ALA A 44 -14.66 -28.58 2.11
C ALA A 44 -13.80 -29.10 3.27
N MET A 45 -13.53 -28.28 4.29
CA MET A 45 -12.73 -28.64 5.47
C MET A 45 -13.51 -29.49 6.49
N SER A 46 -14.82 -29.64 6.33
CA SER A 46 -15.70 -30.45 7.19
C SER A 46 -15.70 -31.95 6.85
N ASN A 47 -15.02 -32.36 5.78
CA ASN A 47 -14.97 -33.75 5.32
C ASN A 47 -16.34 -34.34 4.90
N LEU A 48 -17.34 -33.48 4.68
CA LEU A 48 -18.64 -33.85 4.11
C LEU A 48 -18.57 -33.94 2.58
N SER A 49 -19.48 -34.73 1.98
CA SER A 49 -19.52 -34.87 0.52
C SER A 49 -19.95 -33.55 -0.15
N ARG A 50 -19.56 -33.33 -1.42
CA ARG A 50 -20.00 -32.14 -2.16
C ARG A 50 -21.52 -32.04 -2.28
N GLN A 51 -22.21 -33.17 -2.27
CA GLN A 51 -23.67 -33.23 -2.32
C GLN A 51 -24.27 -32.68 -1.02
N ASP A 52 -23.73 -33.10 0.13
CA ASP A 52 -24.14 -32.63 1.45
C ASP A 52 -23.88 -31.13 1.62
N LEU A 53 -22.69 -30.65 1.22
CA LEU A 53 -22.35 -29.23 1.33
C LEU A 53 -23.23 -28.33 0.48
N ARG A 54 -23.65 -28.81 -0.70
CA ARG A 54 -24.62 -28.10 -1.55
C ARG A 54 -25.99 -28.03 -0.89
N GLN A 55 -26.39 -29.09 -0.19
CA GLN A 55 -27.65 -29.13 0.55
C GLN A 55 -27.62 -28.22 1.78
N VAL A 56 -26.53 -28.22 2.55
CA VAL A 56 -26.29 -27.26 3.64
C VAL A 56 -26.43 -25.82 3.14
N TRP A 57 -25.74 -25.48 2.05
CA TRP A 57 -25.80 -24.13 1.47
C TRP A 57 -27.22 -23.73 1.05
N ALA A 58 -27.94 -24.64 0.38
CA ALA A 58 -29.30 -24.37 -0.10
C ALA A 58 -30.31 -24.16 1.04
N ILE A 59 -30.08 -24.78 2.20
CA ILE A 59 -30.93 -24.64 3.39
C ILE A 59 -30.54 -23.39 4.20
N ALA A 60 -29.24 -23.07 4.26
CA ALA A 60 -28.72 -21.93 5.01
C ALA A 60 -28.94 -20.58 4.31
N ASP A 61 -28.87 -20.51 2.96
CA ASP A 61 -29.19 -19.29 2.17
C ASP A 61 -30.71 -19.07 2.10
N THR A 62 -31.30 -18.82 3.27
CA THR A 62 -32.75 -18.65 3.43
C THR A 62 -33.28 -17.49 2.60
N LYS A 63 -32.45 -16.45 2.40
CA LYS A 63 -32.76 -15.25 1.63
C LYS A 63 -32.50 -15.39 0.12
N ARG A 64 -31.87 -16.49 -0.33
CA ARG A 64 -31.47 -16.74 -1.72
C ARG A 64 -30.65 -15.61 -2.34
N GLN A 65 -29.80 -14.99 -1.54
CA GLN A 65 -29.02 -13.81 -1.92
C GLN A 65 -27.65 -14.17 -2.48
N GLY A 66 -27.26 -15.45 -2.46
CA GLY A 66 -25.99 -15.92 -2.99
C GLY A 66 -24.79 -15.74 -2.05
N TYR A 67 -25.06 -15.30 -0.82
CA TYR A 67 -24.11 -15.21 0.29
C TYR A 67 -24.85 -15.46 1.62
N LEU A 68 -24.14 -15.96 2.62
CA LEU A 68 -24.67 -16.13 3.97
C LEU A 68 -24.23 -14.96 4.84
N ASP A 69 -25.17 -14.31 5.52
CA ASP A 69 -24.82 -13.44 6.64
C ASP A 69 -24.43 -14.27 7.87
N PHE A 70 -24.05 -13.60 8.98
CA PHE A 70 -23.60 -14.31 10.19
C PHE A 70 -24.65 -15.29 10.73
N GLN A 71 -25.94 -14.94 10.67
CA GLN A 71 -27.00 -15.79 11.18
C GLN A 71 -27.20 -17.02 10.28
N GLU A 72 -27.16 -16.83 8.96
CA GLU A 72 -27.22 -17.91 7.98
C GLU A 72 -25.97 -18.81 8.04
N PHE A 73 -24.80 -18.26 8.37
CA PHE A 73 -23.59 -19.03 8.61
C PHE A 73 -23.70 -19.93 9.84
N VAL A 74 -24.28 -19.44 10.94
CA VAL A 74 -24.52 -20.27 12.13
C VAL A 74 -25.46 -21.45 11.82
N ILE A 75 -26.49 -21.22 11.00
CA ILE A 75 -27.38 -22.29 10.51
C ILE A 75 -26.57 -23.32 9.72
N ALA A 76 -25.70 -22.88 8.82
CA ALA A 76 -24.84 -23.79 8.07
C ALA A 76 -23.93 -24.63 8.98
N MET A 77 -23.35 -24.04 10.03
CA MET A 77 -22.50 -24.77 10.98
C MET A 77 -23.27 -25.85 11.75
N GLN A 78 -24.51 -25.57 12.14
CA GLN A 78 -25.37 -26.55 12.82
C GLN A 78 -25.72 -27.72 11.90
N LEU A 79 -26.11 -27.43 10.66
CA LEU A 79 -26.44 -28.45 9.65
C LEU A 79 -25.24 -29.33 9.31
N MET A 80 -24.04 -28.74 9.25
CA MET A 80 -22.80 -29.50 9.04
C MET A 80 -22.48 -30.40 10.22
N SER A 81 -22.70 -29.95 11.46
CA SER A 81 -22.50 -30.78 12.65
C SER A 81 -23.47 -31.96 12.68
N ALA A 82 -24.74 -31.72 12.35
CA ALA A 82 -25.74 -32.79 12.26
C ALA A 82 -25.35 -33.81 11.17
N ALA A 83 -24.93 -33.32 10.00
CA ALA A 83 -24.46 -34.17 8.90
C ALA A 83 -23.25 -35.04 9.28
N GLN A 84 -22.29 -34.46 9.99
CA GLN A 84 -21.11 -35.19 10.49
C GLN A 84 -21.47 -36.23 11.55
N SER A 85 -22.56 -36.02 12.29
CA SER A 85 -23.11 -36.96 13.26
C SER A 85 -23.95 -38.07 12.61
N GLY A 86 -24.11 -38.04 11.28
CA GLY A 86 -24.86 -39.04 10.52
C GLY A 86 -26.36 -38.75 10.42
N GLU A 87 -26.82 -37.57 10.83
CA GLU A 87 -28.22 -37.16 10.69
C GLU A 87 -28.52 -36.59 9.28
N PRO A 88 -29.74 -36.79 8.74
CA PRO A 88 -30.09 -36.30 7.41
C PRO A 88 -30.23 -34.78 7.40
N ILE A 89 -29.61 -34.10 6.44
CA ILE A 89 -29.62 -32.63 6.34
C ILE A 89 -31.02 -32.14 5.93
N THR A 90 -31.88 -31.89 6.92
CA THR A 90 -33.27 -31.44 6.72
C THR A 90 -33.56 -30.12 7.43
N HIS A 91 -34.55 -29.37 6.93
CA HIS A 91 -35.00 -28.12 7.57
C HIS A 91 -35.51 -28.31 9.01
N ASP A 92 -35.91 -29.54 9.38
CA ASP A 92 -36.51 -29.86 10.69
C ASP A 92 -35.49 -29.92 11.84
N LEU A 93 -34.19 -30.03 11.53
CA LEU A 93 -33.10 -30.11 12.52
C LEU A 93 -32.79 -28.79 13.22
N ILE A 94 -33.36 -27.68 12.75
CA ILE A 94 -33.11 -26.32 13.27
C ILE A 94 -34.21 -25.90 14.28
N SER A 95 -35.20 -26.77 14.53
CA SER A 95 -36.30 -26.51 15.47
C SER A 95 -35.83 -26.59 16.93
N SER A 96 -36.43 -25.75 17.79
CA SER A 96 -36.07 -25.52 19.21
C SER A 96 -36.06 -26.73 20.15
N ASP A 97 -36.42 -27.91 19.67
CA ASP A 97 -36.51 -29.15 20.46
C ASP A 97 -35.21 -29.97 20.49
N PHE A 98 -34.16 -29.53 19.77
CA PHE A 98 -32.83 -30.17 19.80
C PHE A 98 -31.84 -29.39 20.67
N PRO A 99 -31.08 -30.05 21.58
CA PRO A 99 -30.01 -29.40 22.32
C PRO A 99 -28.91 -28.90 21.35
N PRO A 100 -28.18 -27.81 21.69
CA PRO A 100 -27.12 -27.29 20.83
C PRO A 100 -26.10 -28.39 20.55
N SER A 101 -26.00 -28.81 19.28
CA SER A 101 -25.05 -29.83 18.84
C SER A 101 -23.61 -29.32 19.01
N PRO A 102 -22.65 -30.23 19.27
CA PRO A 102 -21.23 -29.87 19.32
C PRO A 102 -20.79 -29.20 18.01
N SER A 103 -19.85 -28.27 18.04
CA SER A 103 -19.34 -27.62 16.82
C SER A 103 -18.82 -28.65 15.80
N PRO A 104 -19.03 -28.43 14.49
CA PRO A 104 -18.59 -29.38 13.47
C PRO A 104 -17.08 -29.59 13.54
N SER A 105 -16.63 -30.83 13.34
CA SER A 105 -15.21 -31.17 13.27
C SER A 105 -14.62 -30.66 11.96
N ILE A 106 -13.97 -29.50 12.01
CA ILE A 106 -13.19 -28.93 10.90
C ILE A 106 -11.72 -29.34 11.08
N SER A 107 -11.08 -29.85 10.01
CA SER A 107 -9.70 -30.36 10.08
C SER A 107 -8.71 -29.34 10.66
N SER A 108 -8.18 -29.64 11.84
CA SER A 108 -7.25 -28.78 12.61
C SER A 108 -5.84 -28.69 12.02
N LYS A 109 -5.49 -29.56 11.05
CA LYS A 109 -4.16 -29.62 10.43
C LYS A 109 -3.79 -28.37 9.62
N TRP A 110 -4.78 -27.61 9.14
CA TRP A 110 -4.53 -26.35 8.42
C TRP A 110 -4.30 -25.16 9.37
N PHE A 111 -5.03 -25.11 10.50
CA PHE A 111 -4.84 -24.09 11.54
C PHE A 111 -3.50 -24.20 12.27
N ALA A 112 -2.89 -25.40 12.28
CA ALA A 112 -1.56 -25.64 12.85
C ALA A 112 -0.41 -25.20 11.93
N SER A 113 -0.60 -25.13 10.60
CA SER A 113 0.49 -24.82 9.66
C SER A 113 0.68 -23.31 9.41
N LYS A 114 -0.28 -22.48 9.83
CA LYS A 114 -0.18 -21.02 9.85
C LYS A 114 0.00 -20.42 11.25
N SER A 115 0.42 -21.21 12.24
CA SER A 115 0.88 -20.63 13.51
C SER A 115 2.32 -20.15 13.38
N SER A 116 2.53 -19.04 12.65
CA SER A 116 3.33 -17.99 13.29
C SER A 116 2.63 -17.73 14.62
N GLN A 117 3.34 -17.87 15.73
CA GLN A 117 2.81 -17.71 17.09
C GLN A 117 1.74 -16.60 17.09
N LYS A 118 0.47 -16.94 17.39
CA LYS A 118 -0.58 -15.93 17.59
C LYS A 118 -0.27 -15.23 18.90
N ILE A 119 0.64 -14.26 18.81
CA ILE A 119 0.82 -13.24 19.82
C ILE A 119 -0.53 -12.46 19.81
N PRO A 120 -1.21 -12.28 20.95
CA PRO A 120 -2.55 -11.71 20.99
C PRO A 120 -2.63 -10.40 20.22
N ALA A 121 -3.77 -10.06 19.62
CA ALA A 121 -4.00 -8.81 18.88
C ALA A 121 -3.70 -7.53 19.71
N SER A 122 -3.47 -7.67 21.02
CA SER A 122 -2.99 -6.65 21.94
C SER A 122 -1.47 -6.39 21.90
N ALA A 123 -0.68 -7.35 21.43
CA ALA A 123 0.77 -7.32 21.50
C ALA A 123 1.37 -6.72 20.23
N VAL A 124 2.06 -5.61 20.41
CA VAL A 124 2.90 -5.01 19.38
C VAL A 124 4.17 -5.85 19.29
N THR A 125 4.52 -6.33 18.09
CA THR A 125 5.67 -7.21 17.86
C THR A 125 6.81 -6.52 17.11
N SER A 126 6.51 -5.41 16.45
CA SER A 126 7.46 -4.59 15.71
C SER A 126 7.02 -3.11 15.72
N ILE A 127 7.90 -2.23 15.25
CA ILE A 127 7.55 -0.83 15.00
C ILE A 127 6.35 -0.73 14.04
N ILE A 128 6.34 -1.52 12.96
CA ILE A 128 5.28 -1.46 11.95
C ILE A 128 3.92 -1.86 12.53
N ASP A 129 3.88 -2.93 13.33
CA ASP A 129 2.66 -3.35 14.04
C ASP A 129 2.16 -2.28 15.01
N GLY A 130 3.11 -1.60 15.68
CA GLY A 130 2.82 -0.50 16.58
C GLY A 130 2.20 0.69 15.86
N LEU A 131 2.80 1.13 14.75
CA LEU A 131 2.26 2.21 13.92
C LEU A 131 0.89 1.87 13.35
N LYS A 132 0.70 0.63 12.87
CA LYS A 132 -0.57 0.12 12.36
C LYS A 132 -1.66 0.16 13.44
N LYS A 133 -1.34 -0.29 14.66
CA LYS A 133 -2.25 -0.23 15.81
C LYS A 133 -2.62 1.22 16.16
N LEU A 134 -1.63 2.10 16.25
CA LEU A 134 -1.84 3.52 16.55
C LEU A 134 -2.68 4.20 15.46
N TYR A 135 -2.47 3.85 14.18
CA TYR A 135 -3.29 4.33 13.08
C TYR A 135 -4.76 3.97 13.29
N ILE A 136 -5.05 2.68 13.43
CA ILE A 136 -6.43 2.18 13.53
C ILE A 136 -7.14 2.76 14.75
N GLN A 137 -6.45 2.85 15.89
CA GLN A 137 -7.05 3.25 17.15
C GLN A 137 -7.19 4.77 17.32
N LYS A 138 -6.23 5.55 16.83
CA LYS A 138 -6.13 6.98 17.16
C LYS A 138 -6.26 7.91 15.95
N LEU A 139 -5.61 7.59 14.83
CA LEU A 139 -5.58 8.48 13.66
C LEU A 139 -6.74 8.27 12.68
N ARG A 140 -7.05 7.02 12.34
CA ARG A 140 -8.11 6.66 11.39
C ARG A 140 -9.49 7.23 11.77
N PRO A 141 -9.93 7.23 13.05
CA PRO A 141 -11.20 7.85 13.42
C PRO A 141 -11.23 9.36 13.15
N LEU A 142 -10.11 10.07 13.37
CA LEU A 142 -9.99 11.49 13.06
C LEU A 142 -10.08 11.71 11.53
N GLU A 143 -9.34 10.94 10.74
CA GLU A 143 -9.36 11.02 9.29
C GLU A 143 -10.76 10.78 8.71
N ALA A 144 -11.47 9.76 9.20
CA ALA A 144 -12.80 9.42 8.71
C ALA A 144 -13.85 10.49 9.07
N ILE A 145 -13.84 10.98 10.32
CA ILE A 145 -14.82 11.96 10.80
C ILE A 145 -14.68 13.29 10.06
N TYR A 146 -13.44 13.73 9.79
CA TYR A 146 -13.17 14.99 9.11
C TYR A 146 -12.94 14.84 7.60
N ARG A 147 -13.23 13.66 7.03
CA ARG A 147 -13.16 13.37 5.58
C ARG A 147 -11.78 13.66 4.96
N PHE A 148 -10.72 13.30 5.67
CA PHE A 148 -9.35 13.54 5.22
C PHE A 148 -9.05 12.89 3.85
N ASN A 149 -9.65 11.73 3.58
CA ASN A 149 -9.54 10.99 2.32
C ASN A 149 -10.04 11.76 1.10
N ASP A 150 -11.01 12.64 1.29
CA ASP A 150 -11.59 13.43 0.20
C ASP A 150 -10.71 14.64 -0.17
N PHE A 151 -9.91 15.13 0.78
CA PHE A 151 -9.15 16.37 0.64
C PHE A 151 -7.66 16.16 0.44
N VAL A 152 -7.06 15.17 1.11
CA VAL A 152 -5.60 15.05 1.20
C VAL A 152 -5.15 13.72 0.61
N SER A 153 -5.49 12.59 1.23
CA SER A 153 -5.08 11.27 0.74
C SER A 153 -5.93 10.14 1.31
N PRO A 154 -6.12 9.02 0.57
CA PRO A 154 -6.92 7.87 1.01
C PRO A 154 -6.54 7.35 2.39
N LEU A 155 -7.48 6.66 3.06
CA LEU A 155 -7.19 5.97 4.31
C LEU A 155 -6.15 4.87 4.08
N LEU A 156 -5.26 4.68 5.04
CA LEU A 156 -4.23 3.66 4.96
C LEU A 156 -4.84 2.27 5.17
N THR A 157 -4.37 1.32 4.37
CA THR A 157 -4.71 -0.10 4.45
C THR A 157 -3.60 -0.86 5.17
N ASN A 158 -3.87 -2.11 5.54
CA ASN A 158 -2.86 -2.98 6.14
C ASN A 158 -1.64 -3.14 5.22
N SER A 159 -1.88 -3.27 3.91
CA SER A 159 -0.82 -3.43 2.92
C SER A 159 0.08 -2.20 2.79
N ASP A 160 -0.38 -0.99 3.13
CA ASP A 160 0.49 0.19 3.16
C ASP A 160 1.54 0.12 4.30
N PHE A 161 1.15 -0.47 5.45
CA PHE A 161 2.07 -0.71 6.56
C PHE A 161 3.00 -1.89 6.27
N ASP A 162 2.43 -2.98 5.76
CA ASP A 162 3.12 -4.25 5.56
C ASP A 162 3.95 -4.27 4.26
N ALA A 163 3.80 -3.25 3.39
CA ALA A 163 4.57 -3.12 2.16
C ALA A 163 6.07 -3.07 2.44
N LYS A 164 6.79 -3.99 1.80
CA LYS A 164 8.25 -4.01 1.82
C LYS A 164 8.82 -2.79 1.10
N PRO A 165 10.03 -2.36 1.45
CA PRO A 165 10.74 -1.33 0.71
C PRO A 165 10.82 -1.66 -0.78
N MET A 166 10.66 -0.65 -1.63
CA MET A 166 10.67 -0.81 -3.08
C MET A 166 11.82 -0.06 -3.75
N VAL A 167 12.48 -0.71 -4.70
CA VAL A 167 13.52 -0.11 -5.55
C VAL A 167 13.01 -0.04 -6.99
N LEU A 168 12.87 1.18 -7.52
CA LEU A 168 12.47 1.41 -8.89
C LEU A 168 13.69 1.53 -9.80
N LEU A 169 13.75 0.71 -10.85
CA LEU A 169 14.77 0.77 -11.89
C LEU A 169 14.21 1.53 -13.09
N LEU A 170 14.77 2.71 -13.40
CA LEU A 170 14.42 3.52 -14.56
C LEU A 170 15.66 3.67 -15.44
N GLY A 171 15.60 3.26 -16.70
CA GLY A 171 16.74 3.41 -17.60
C GLY A 171 16.36 3.54 -19.06
N ALA A 172 17.25 4.13 -19.85
CA ALA A 172 17.22 4.00 -21.30
C ALA A 172 17.80 2.63 -21.70
N HIS A 173 17.20 1.96 -22.69
CA HIS A 173 17.58 0.64 -23.23
C HIS A 173 19.01 0.12 -22.89
N ILE A 174 19.12 -0.70 -21.83
CA ILE A 174 20.41 -1.30 -21.42
C ILE A 174 20.63 -2.66 -22.10
N GLY A 175 19.61 -3.22 -22.77
CA GLY A 175 19.70 -4.45 -23.56
C GLY A 175 19.88 -4.24 -25.08
N PRO A 176 20.26 -5.29 -25.83
CA PRO A 176 20.47 -5.24 -27.29
C PRO A 176 19.21 -4.95 -28.12
N GLU A 177 18.00 -5.15 -27.58
CA GLU A 177 16.69 -4.81 -28.17
C GLU A 177 15.71 -4.37 -27.04
N PRO A 178 14.52 -3.76 -27.31
CA PRO A 178 13.50 -3.49 -26.28
C PRO A 178 13.08 -4.79 -25.59
N THR A 179 13.77 -5.16 -24.50
CA THR A 179 13.62 -6.49 -23.91
C THR A 179 12.42 -6.54 -22.96
N THR A 180 12.03 -5.40 -22.41
CA THR A 180 10.87 -5.27 -21.52
C THR A 180 9.98 -4.11 -21.99
N ASP A 181 8.77 -4.43 -22.44
CA ASP A 181 7.71 -3.45 -22.76
C ASP A 181 6.66 -3.34 -21.63
N ARG A 182 6.94 -3.98 -20.49
CA ARG A 182 6.09 -4.09 -19.30
C ARG A 182 6.77 -3.55 -18.05
N PHE A 183 5.97 -3.08 -17.11
CA PHE A 183 6.42 -2.94 -15.73
C PHE A 183 6.38 -4.32 -15.07
N VAL A 184 7.49 -4.72 -14.43
CA VAL A 184 7.61 -5.99 -13.73
C VAL A 184 7.97 -5.71 -12.28
N VAL A 185 7.09 -6.10 -11.37
CA VAL A 185 7.39 -6.11 -9.94
C VAL A 185 7.97 -7.46 -9.59
N VAL A 186 9.21 -7.51 -9.11
CA VAL A 186 9.87 -8.71 -8.62
C VAL A 186 9.82 -8.72 -7.10
N MET A 187 9.10 -9.67 -6.51
CA MET A 187 8.87 -9.74 -5.07
C MET A 187 8.94 -11.17 -4.52
N ALA A 188 9.02 -11.33 -3.21
CA ALA A 188 9.01 -12.65 -2.60
C ALA A 188 7.66 -13.35 -2.83
N GLY A 189 7.74 -14.64 -3.11
CA GLY A 189 6.60 -15.55 -3.08
C GLY A 189 7.05 -16.95 -2.67
N PRO A 190 6.09 -17.84 -2.33
CA PRO A 190 6.40 -19.21 -1.94
C PRO A 190 6.98 -20.02 -3.10
N ASP A 191 6.58 -19.68 -4.33
CA ASP A 191 6.92 -20.40 -5.55
C ASP A 191 7.23 -19.41 -6.67
N GLU A 192 7.99 -19.86 -7.68
CA GLU A 192 8.19 -19.10 -8.91
C GLU A 192 6.90 -18.99 -9.71
N ARG A 193 6.37 -17.77 -9.83
CA ARG A 193 5.14 -17.50 -10.60
C ARG A 193 5.10 -16.10 -11.17
N SER A 194 4.47 -15.97 -12.33
CA SER A 194 4.11 -14.68 -12.92
C SER A 194 2.60 -14.44 -12.79
N ILE A 195 2.24 -13.27 -12.27
CA ILE A 195 0.87 -12.85 -12.02
C ILE A 195 0.55 -11.65 -12.91
N PRO A 196 -0.48 -11.74 -13.78
CA PRO A 196 -0.88 -10.63 -14.64
C PRO A 196 -1.35 -9.39 -13.87
N GLY A 197 -1.10 -8.20 -14.44
CA GLY A 197 -1.44 -6.90 -13.85
C GLY A 197 -2.92 -6.74 -13.46
N ASN A 198 -3.84 -7.23 -14.30
CA ASN A 198 -5.28 -7.21 -13.99
C ASN A 198 -5.63 -7.96 -12.71
N THR A 199 -4.91 -9.05 -12.41
CA THR A 199 -5.15 -9.88 -11.23
C THR A 199 -4.50 -9.28 -9.98
N ILE A 200 -3.25 -8.79 -10.10
CA ILE A 200 -2.55 -8.24 -8.94
C ILE A 200 -3.14 -6.89 -8.48
N ALA A 201 -3.70 -6.10 -9.41
CA ALA A 201 -4.31 -4.81 -9.09
C ALA A 201 -5.65 -4.91 -8.33
N VAL A 202 -6.24 -6.10 -8.21
CA VAL A 202 -7.44 -6.33 -7.39
C VAL A 202 -7.15 -7.12 -6.11
N HIS A 203 -5.91 -7.54 -5.91
CA HIS A 203 -5.53 -8.33 -4.74
C HIS A 203 -5.41 -7.42 -3.51
N ALA A 204 -6.30 -7.56 -2.52
CA ALA A 204 -6.39 -6.66 -1.36
C ALA A 204 -5.09 -6.61 -0.53
N ASP A 205 -4.39 -7.74 -0.43
CA ASP A 205 -3.14 -7.83 0.34
C ASP A 205 -1.92 -7.22 -0.38
N MET A 206 -2.10 -6.71 -1.61
CA MET A 206 -1.00 -6.18 -2.42
C MET A 206 -1.06 -4.65 -2.51
N PRO A 207 0.08 -3.95 -2.48
CA PRO A 207 0.12 -2.48 -2.49
C PRO A 207 -0.14 -1.87 -3.88
N PHE A 208 -0.67 -2.65 -4.82
CA PHE A 208 -0.81 -2.31 -6.25
C PHE A 208 -2.24 -1.96 -6.67
N SER A 209 -3.19 -1.92 -5.74
CA SER A 209 -4.60 -1.66 -6.05
C SER A 209 -4.84 -0.32 -6.75
N GLY A 210 -4.07 0.71 -6.36
CA GLY A 210 -4.11 2.03 -6.97
C GLY A 210 -3.75 2.06 -8.46
N LEU A 211 -3.06 1.04 -8.97
CA LEU A 211 -2.71 0.97 -10.40
C LEU A 211 -3.93 0.72 -11.30
N SER A 212 -5.05 0.28 -10.74
CA SER A 212 -6.31 0.10 -11.47
C SER A 212 -6.80 1.39 -12.15
N SER A 213 -6.44 2.57 -11.61
CA SER A 213 -6.83 3.86 -12.19
C SER A 213 -6.20 4.14 -13.55
N PHE A 214 -5.10 3.47 -13.91
CA PHE A 214 -4.45 3.60 -15.21
C PHE A 214 -5.11 2.74 -16.31
N GLY A 215 -6.12 1.95 -15.94
CA GLY A 215 -6.97 1.20 -16.88
C GLY A 215 -6.32 -0.05 -17.48
N SER A 216 -7.13 -0.80 -18.24
CA SER A 216 -6.75 -2.10 -18.80
C SER A 216 -5.56 -2.05 -19.75
N ALA A 217 -5.39 -0.95 -20.47
CA ALA A 217 -4.26 -0.75 -21.38
C ALA A 217 -2.92 -0.84 -20.64
N PHE A 218 -2.81 -0.18 -19.48
CA PHE A 218 -1.64 -0.30 -18.61
C PHE A 218 -1.55 -1.67 -17.96
N LEU A 219 -2.64 -2.18 -17.37
CA LEU A 219 -2.62 -3.43 -16.62
C LEU A 219 -2.23 -4.64 -17.49
N SER A 220 -2.44 -4.58 -18.81
CA SER A 220 -1.93 -5.59 -19.77
C SER A 220 -0.40 -5.56 -19.97
N LYS A 221 0.23 -4.44 -19.59
CA LYS A 221 1.67 -4.17 -19.60
C LYS A 221 2.24 -4.07 -18.19
N PHE A 222 1.54 -4.65 -17.21
CA PHE A 222 1.98 -4.76 -15.84
C PHE A 222 1.98 -6.23 -15.43
N GLU A 223 3.02 -6.63 -14.71
CA GLU A 223 3.23 -8.01 -14.27
C GLU A 223 3.88 -8.03 -12.89
N CYS A 224 3.52 -9.02 -12.08
CA CYS A 224 4.18 -9.31 -10.82
C CYS A 224 4.83 -10.68 -10.91
N SER A 225 6.16 -10.73 -10.85
CA SER A 225 6.96 -11.94 -10.80
C SER A 225 7.33 -12.23 -9.35
N GLN A 226 6.99 -13.42 -8.88
CA GLN A 226 7.25 -13.85 -7.53
C GLN A 226 8.19 -15.05 -7.52
N MET A 227 9.09 -15.10 -6.54
CA MET A 227 9.98 -16.24 -6.32
C MET A 227 10.47 -16.30 -4.88
N PRO A 228 10.83 -17.48 -4.35
CA PRO A 228 11.44 -17.60 -3.04
C PRO A 228 12.91 -17.17 -3.11
N HIS A 229 13.23 -16.02 -2.54
CA HIS A 229 14.61 -15.53 -2.50
C HIS A 229 14.86 -14.65 -1.27
N PRO A 230 15.93 -14.87 -0.47
CA PRO A 230 16.19 -14.11 0.76
C PRO A 230 16.23 -12.59 0.57
N LEU A 231 16.81 -12.10 -0.53
CA LEU A 231 16.81 -10.65 -0.84
C LEU A 231 15.37 -10.11 -1.01
N LEU A 232 14.48 -10.90 -1.62
CA LEU A 232 13.11 -10.50 -1.87
C LEU A 232 12.23 -10.59 -0.61
N GLU A 233 12.73 -11.26 0.44
CA GLU A 233 12.13 -11.22 1.77
C GLU A 233 12.22 -9.80 2.35
N GLU A 234 13.24 -9.03 1.96
CA GLU A 234 13.50 -7.69 2.50
C GLU A 234 13.18 -6.55 1.53
N ILE A 235 13.30 -6.76 0.22
CA ILE A 235 13.17 -5.69 -0.79
C ILE A 235 12.32 -6.18 -1.97
N THR A 236 11.47 -5.29 -2.51
CA THR A 236 10.77 -5.49 -3.78
C THR A 236 11.46 -4.67 -4.87
N PHE A 237 11.70 -5.24 -6.04
CA PHE A 237 12.21 -4.50 -7.19
C PHE A 237 11.08 -4.19 -8.17
N VAL A 238 11.12 -3.00 -8.75
CA VAL A 238 10.21 -2.59 -9.83
C VAL A 238 11.08 -2.32 -11.05
N ASP A 239 11.04 -3.22 -12.01
CA ASP A 239 11.63 -3.01 -13.33
C ASP A 239 10.64 -2.26 -14.22
N SER A 240 11.12 -1.22 -14.90
CA SER A 240 10.31 -0.41 -15.80
C SER A 240 10.68 -0.66 -17.26
N PRO A 241 9.73 -0.49 -18.19
CA PRO A 241 10.05 -0.45 -19.61
C PRO A 241 11.12 0.61 -19.89
N GLY A 242 12.06 0.28 -20.78
CA GLY A 242 13.08 1.23 -21.23
C GLY A 242 12.44 2.54 -21.70
N VAL A 243 12.97 3.67 -21.27
CA VAL A 243 12.46 4.98 -21.70
C VAL A 243 12.89 5.21 -23.15
N LEU A 244 11.91 5.51 -24.01
CA LEU A 244 12.10 5.52 -25.44
C LEU A 244 12.76 6.83 -25.87
N SER A 245 13.56 6.77 -26.93
CA SER A 245 14.18 7.94 -27.56
C SER A 245 13.34 8.35 -28.77
N GLY A 246 12.70 9.51 -28.71
CA GLY A 246 12.00 10.12 -29.85
C GLY A 246 10.48 9.97 -29.88
N GLU A 247 9.84 10.89 -30.60
CA GLU A 247 8.39 11.14 -30.52
C GLU A 247 7.51 10.04 -31.16
N LYS A 248 8.04 9.31 -32.15
CA LYS A 248 7.31 8.21 -32.84
C LYS A 248 7.16 6.94 -32.02
N GLN A 249 8.06 6.70 -31.06
CA GLN A 249 7.99 5.56 -30.15
C GLN A 249 7.08 5.87 -28.95
N ARG A 250 7.00 7.15 -28.54
CA ARG A 250 6.08 7.63 -27.50
C ARG A 250 4.61 7.39 -27.85
N THR A 251 4.21 7.62 -29.10
CA THR A 251 2.82 7.39 -29.55
C THR A 251 2.41 5.91 -29.59
N GLN A 252 3.33 4.97 -29.37
CA GLN A 252 3.02 3.54 -29.33
C GLN A 252 2.49 3.07 -27.97
N ARG A 253 2.68 3.85 -26.89
CA ARG A 253 2.16 3.48 -25.56
C ARG A 253 0.68 3.84 -25.46
N ALA A 254 -0.16 2.84 -25.22
CA ALA A 254 -1.59 3.01 -25.00
C ALA A 254 -1.94 3.48 -23.56
N TYR A 255 -0.95 3.87 -22.76
CA TYR A 255 -1.11 4.26 -21.37
C TYR A 255 -0.17 5.41 -20.98
N ASP A 256 -0.50 6.12 -19.89
CA ASP A 256 0.32 7.20 -19.36
C ASP A 256 1.54 6.67 -18.60
N PHE A 257 2.65 6.50 -19.31
CA PHE A 257 3.93 6.05 -18.72
C PHE A 257 4.46 7.00 -17.64
N THR A 258 4.27 8.31 -17.81
CA THR A 258 4.80 9.31 -16.87
C THR A 258 4.01 9.25 -15.57
N GLY A 259 2.68 9.20 -15.65
CA GLY A 259 1.80 9.05 -14.50
C GLY A 259 2.06 7.76 -13.72
N VAL A 260 2.23 6.63 -14.40
CA VAL A 260 2.58 5.34 -13.76
C VAL A 260 3.94 5.42 -13.07
N THR A 261 4.94 6.01 -13.72
CA THR A 261 6.29 6.14 -13.14
C THR A 261 6.26 7.02 -11.90
N SER A 262 5.53 8.14 -11.95
CA SER A 262 5.32 9.03 -10.80
C SER A 262 4.62 8.31 -9.64
N TRP A 263 3.63 7.45 -9.94
CA TRP A 263 2.95 6.62 -8.94
C TRP A 263 3.91 5.67 -8.22
N PHE A 264 4.78 4.97 -8.97
CA PHE A 264 5.80 4.10 -8.36
C PHE A 264 6.82 4.91 -7.57
N ALA A 265 7.31 6.03 -8.10
CA ALA A 265 8.27 6.90 -7.42
C ALA A 265 7.78 7.39 -6.04
N ALA A 266 6.49 7.68 -5.93
CA ALA A 266 5.87 8.06 -4.67
C ALA A 266 5.94 6.92 -3.62
N LYS A 267 5.77 5.67 -4.05
CA LYS A 267 5.77 4.49 -3.18
C LYS A 267 7.14 3.85 -2.95
N CYS A 268 8.11 4.06 -3.83
CA CYS A 268 9.45 3.48 -3.72
C CYS A 268 10.31 4.22 -2.71
N ASP A 269 11.30 3.51 -2.18
CA ASP A 269 12.28 4.01 -1.21
C ASP A 269 13.60 4.41 -1.88
N LEU A 270 13.90 3.81 -3.04
CA LEU A 270 15.04 4.16 -3.88
C LEU A 270 14.62 4.16 -5.36
N ILE A 271 15.16 5.11 -6.13
CA ILE A 271 14.97 5.19 -7.58
C ILE A 271 16.35 5.17 -8.23
N LEU A 272 16.66 4.12 -8.97
CA LEU A 272 17.90 4.00 -9.74
C LEU A 272 17.67 4.49 -11.17
N LEU A 273 18.30 5.61 -11.54
CA LEU A 273 18.39 6.09 -12.91
C LEU A 273 19.59 5.44 -13.59
N LEU A 274 19.35 4.51 -14.48
CA LEU A 274 20.36 3.72 -15.16
C LEU A 274 20.71 4.34 -16.53
N PHE A 275 22.00 4.53 -16.78
CA PHE A 275 22.55 5.08 -18.02
C PHE A 275 23.62 4.17 -18.61
N ASP A 276 23.73 4.20 -19.93
CA ASP A 276 24.78 3.52 -20.69
C ASP A 276 25.70 4.58 -21.34
N PRO A 277 27.03 4.57 -21.08
CA PRO A 277 28.00 5.48 -21.66
C PRO A 277 27.94 5.58 -23.19
N HIS A 278 27.63 4.48 -23.89
CA HIS A 278 27.57 4.47 -25.35
C HIS A 278 26.30 5.13 -25.90
N LYS A 279 25.23 5.15 -25.11
CA LYS A 279 23.90 5.66 -25.49
C LYS A 279 23.44 6.72 -24.52
N LEU A 280 24.34 7.62 -24.13
CA LEU A 280 24.02 8.74 -23.24
C LEU A 280 23.13 9.76 -23.96
N ASP A 281 21.84 9.47 -24.05
CA ASP A 281 20.82 10.40 -24.54
C ASP A 281 19.77 10.63 -23.45
N VAL A 282 19.71 11.88 -22.97
CA VAL A 282 18.64 12.34 -22.08
C VAL A 282 17.50 12.84 -22.97
N SER A 283 16.73 11.89 -23.49
CA SER A 283 15.61 12.16 -24.40
C SER A 283 14.54 13.03 -23.75
N ASP A 284 13.69 13.70 -24.53
CA ASP A 284 12.62 14.54 -23.97
C ASP A 284 11.58 13.75 -23.17
N GLU A 285 11.37 12.47 -23.49
CA GLU A 285 10.54 11.60 -22.65
C GLU A 285 11.23 11.33 -21.31
N PHE A 286 12.54 11.05 -21.31
CA PHE A 286 13.29 10.85 -20.08
C PHE A 286 13.34 12.12 -19.21
N LYS A 287 13.48 13.31 -19.82
CA LYS A 287 13.36 14.58 -19.08
C LYS A 287 12.00 14.74 -18.41
N ARG A 288 10.90 14.38 -19.10
CA ARG A 288 9.54 14.43 -18.53
C ARG A 288 9.40 13.44 -17.36
N VAL A 289 9.92 12.23 -17.52
CA VAL A 289 9.94 11.22 -16.45
C VAL A 289 10.69 11.76 -15.24
N ILE A 290 11.93 12.22 -15.40
CA ILE A 290 12.71 12.83 -14.30
C ILE A 290 11.97 14.01 -13.68
N SER A 291 11.35 14.88 -14.50
CA SER A 291 10.57 16.01 -13.99
C SER A 291 9.37 15.56 -13.14
N SER A 292 8.78 14.39 -13.44
CA SER A 292 7.68 13.81 -12.65
C SER A 292 8.13 13.18 -11.32
N LEU A 293 9.44 13.04 -11.11
CA LEU A 293 10.04 12.58 -9.85
C LEU A 293 10.33 13.71 -8.87
N ARG A 294 10.06 14.98 -9.25
CA ARG A 294 10.30 16.15 -8.41
C ARG A 294 9.64 15.99 -7.04
N GLY A 295 10.38 16.27 -5.96
CA GLY A 295 9.92 16.05 -4.59
C GLY A 295 10.26 14.65 -4.04
N HIS A 296 10.93 13.83 -4.85
CA HIS A 296 11.52 12.55 -4.45
C HIS A 296 13.03 12.50 -4.73
N ASP A 297 13.66 13.67 -4.89
CA ASP A 297 15.06 13.83 -5.26
C ASP A 297 16.02 13.12 -4.28
N ASP A 298 15.65 13.08 -2.99
CA ASP A 298 16.38 12.38 -1.92
C ASP A 298 16.55 10.87 -2.17
N LYS A 299 15.60 10.27 -2.87
CA LYS A 299 15.57 8.83 -3.20
C LYS A 299 16.29 8.48 -4.49
N ILE A 300 16.67 9.46 -5.29
CA ILE A 300 17.23 9.20 -6.61
C ILE A 300 18.72 8.86 -6.46
N ARG A 301 19.17 7.82 -7.15
CA ARG A 301 20.58 7.51 -7.37
C ARG A 301 20.78 7.25 -8.84
N VAL A 302 21.95 7.62 -9.36
CA VAL A 302 22.28 7.45 -10.76
C VAL A 302 23.25 6.28 -10.87
N VAL A 303 23.11 5.45 -11.88
CA VAL A 303 24.04 4.36 -12.18
C VAL A 303 24.49 4.51 -13.62
N LEU A 304 25.78 4.74 -13.81
CA LEU A 304 26.42 4.70 -15.13
C LEU A 304 26.95 3.28 -15.34
N ASN A 305 26.10 2.43 -15.91
CA ASN A 305 26.37 1.01 -16.14
C ASN A 305 27.22 0.80 -17.40
N LYS A 306 27.92 -0.33 -17.52
CA LYS A 306 28.81 -0.67 -18.64
C LYS A 306 29.97 0.33 -18.85
N ALA A 307 30.42 0.97 -17.78
CA ALA A 307 31.57 1.89 -17.83
C ALA A 307 32.85 1.23 -18.36
N HIS A 308 32.98 -0.10 -18.24
CA HIS A 308 34.11 -0.86 -18.78
C HIS A 308 34.28 -0.75 -20.31
N GLN A 309 33.24 -0.34 -21.04
CA GLN A 309 33.25 -0.31 -22.50
C GLN A 309 33.90 0.96 -23.07
N VAL A 310 34.18 1.96 -22.25
CA VAL A 310 34.77 3.25 -22.67
C VAL A 310 36.07 3.48 -21.93
N ASP A 311 37.02 4.18 -22.57
CA ASP A 311 38.27 4.56 -21.91
C ASP A 311 38.05 5.61 -20.81
N THR A 312 39.05 5.82 -19.95
CA THR A 312 38.96 6.74 -18.81
C THR A 312 38.68 8.19 -19.22
N GLN A 313 39.27 8.70 -20.31
CA GLN A 313 39.03 10.08 -20.74
C GLN A 313 37.62 10.26 -21.28
N GLN A 314 37.14 9.31 -22.07
CA GLN A 314 35.79 9.28 -22.58
C GLN A 314 34.77 9.17 -21.43
N LEU A 315 35.05 8.30 -20.44
CA LEU A 315 34.22 8.15 -19.25
C LEU A 315 34.05 9.47 -18.50
N MET A 316 35.13 10.22 -18.28
CA MET A 316 35.08 11.52 -17.60
C MET A 316 34.27 12.56 -18.39
N ARG A 317 34.34 12.55 -19.72
CA ARG A 317 33.52 13.42 -20.59
C ARG A 317 32.04 13.07 -20.50
N ILE A 318 31.72 11.77 -20.54
CA ILE A 318 30.35 11.24 -20.43
C ILE A 318 29.76 11.59 -19.06
N TYR A 319 30.54 11.39 -17.99
CA TYR A 319 30.14 11.75 -16.63
C TYR A 319 29.83 13.25 -16.52
N GLY A 320 30.72 14.11 -17.03
CA GLY A 320 30.48 15.56 -17.04
C GLY A 320 29.22 15.96 -17.82
N ALA A 321 28.99 15.36 -18.99
CA ALA A 321 27.80 15.60 -19.81
C ALA A 321 26.52 15.13 -19.10
N LEU A 322 26.55 13.96 -18.45
CA LEU A 322 25.44 13.42 -17.67
C LEU A 322 25.06 14.36 -16.52
N MET A 323 26.04 14.77 -15.72
CA MET A 323 25.81 15.66 -14.57
C MET A 323 25.29 17.02 -15.00
N TRP A 324 25.83 17.57 -16.10
CA TRP A 324 25.32 18.81 -16.69
C TRP A 324 23.86 18.69 -17.14
N SER A 325 23.49 17.56 -17.75
CA SER A 325 22.11 17.31 -18.20
C SER A 325 21.16 17.12 -17.01
N LEU A 326 21.54 16.30 -16.03
CA LEU A 326 20.74 16.07 -14.83
C LEU A 326 20.53 17.35 -14.01
N GLY A 327 21.57 18.18 -13.85
CA GLY A 327 21.47 19.45 -13.15
C GLY A 327 20.43 20.40 -13.76
N LYS A 328 20.28 20.39 -15.10
CA LYS A 328 19.25 21.18 -15.79
C LYS A 328 17.83 20.67 -15.58
N VAL A 329 17.66 19.35 -15.40
CA VAL A 329 16.33 18.71 -15.37
C VAL A 329 15.81 18.58 -13.94
N LEU A 330 16.63 18.13 -13.00
CA LEU A 330 16.23 17.95 -11.61
C LEU A 330 15.98 19.29 -10.91
N ASN A 331 16.70 20.35 -11.30
CA ASN A 331 16.56 21.69 -10.73
C ASN A 331 16.63 21.69 -9.19
N THR A 332 17.54 20.88 -8.65
CA THR A 332 17.89 20.82 -7.22
C THR A 332 19.32 21.33 -7.05
N PRO A 333 19.63 22.07 -5.96
CA PRO A 333 21.00 22.46 -5.65
C PRO A 333 21.87 21.26 -5.20
N GLU A 334 21.26 20.13 -4.85
CA GLU A 334 21.96 18.95 -4.36
C GLU A 334 22.55 18.11 -5.51
N VAL A 335 23.79 17.66 -5.33
CA VAL A 335 24.45 16.83 -6.33
C VAL A 335 24.04 15.38 -6.14
N MET A 336 23.53 14.76 -7.21
CA MET A 336 23.14 13.35 -7.20
C MET A 336 24.35 12.43 -7.09
N ARG A 337 24.27 11.40 -6.24
CA ARG A 337 25.26 10.30 -6.21
C ARG A 337 25.14 9.45 -7.47
N VAL A 338 26.25 9.31 -8.18
CA VAL A 338 26.38 8.51 -9.41
C VAL A 338 27.28 7.32 -9.13
N TYR A 339 26.80 6.10 -9.34
CA TYR A 339 27.57 4.86 -9.25
C TYR A 339 28.13 4.49 -10.62
N ILE A 340 29.45 4.41 -10.76
CA ILE A 340 30.10 4.14 -12.05
C ILE A 340 30.64 2.71 -12.06
N GLY A 341 30.20 1.89 -13.01
CA GLY A 341 30.72 0.52 -13.07
C GLY A 341 30.09 -0.35 -14.15
N SER A 342 30.33 -1.64 -14.02
CA SER A 342 29.76 -2.67 -14.89
C SER A 342 28.96 -3.68 -14.06
N PHE A 343 27.66 -3.49 -13.96
CA PHE A 343 26.80 -4.29 -13.08
C PHE A 343 26.31 -5.54 -13.83
N ASN A 344 27.21 -6.50 -14.00
CA ASN A 344 26.93 -7.83 -14.56
C ASN A 344 27.82 -8.90 -13.90
N ASP A 345 27.53 -10.16 -14.20
CA ASP A 345 28.22 -11.35 -13.71
C ASP A 345 29.47 -11.71 -14.51
N LYS A 346 29.83 -10.91 -15.52
CA LYS A 346 30.97 -11.20 -16.39
C LYS A 346 32.26 -10.65 -15.79
N PRO A 347 33.39 -11.36 -15.96
CA PRO A 347 34.68 -10.82 -15.61
C PRO A 347 34.92 -9.52 -16.38
N ILE A 348 35.33 -8.46 -15.69
CA ILE A 348 35.71 -7.21 -16.33
C ILE A 348 37.09 -7.41 -16.95
N ASP A 349 37.21 -7.19 -18.26
CA ASP A 349 38.53 -7.11 -18.89
C ASP A 349 39.17 -5.77 -18.53
N TYR A 350 40.17 -5.80 -17.65
CA TYR A 350 40.86 -4.60 -17.17
C TYR A 350 41.89 -4.05 -18.18
N ALA A 351 42.04 -4.68 -19.36
CA ALA A 351 43.04 -4.31 -20.35
C ALA A 351 42.91 -2.85 -20.84
N ASP A 352 41.68 -2.35 -21.05
CA ASP A 352 41.43 -1.03 -21.66
C ASP A 352 41.32 0.13 -20.64
N ASN A 353 41.00 -0.16 -19.38
CA ASN A 353 40.75 0.85 -18.35
C ASN A 353 41.90 1.03 -17.35
N GLY A 354 42.91 0.16 -17.42
CA GLY A 354 44.00 0.09 -16.46
C GLY A 354 43.53 -0.29 -15.04
N PRO A 355 44.48 -0.50 -14.11
CA PRO A 355 44.17 -0.93 -12.75
C PRO A 355 43.31 0.07 -11.96
N LEU A 356 43.40 1.36 -12.29
CA LEU A 356 42.69 2.44 -11.60
C LEU A 356 41.18 2.46 -11.92
N GLY A 357 40.79 2.07 -13.13
CA GLY A 357 39.38 1.96 -13.52
C GLY A 357 38.70 0.74 -12.88
N GLY A 358 39.43 -0.37 -12.76
CA GLY A 358 38.94 -1.58 -12.09
C GLY A 358 38.63 -1.36 -10.62
N GLU A 359 39.58 -0.81 -9.87
CA GLU A 359 39.40 -0.49 -8.45
C GLU A 359 38.26 0.50 -8.22
N LEU A 360 38.09 1.49 -9.12
CA LEU A 360 36.96 2.41 -9.07
C LEU A 360 35.63 1.66 -9.22
N PHE A 361 35.49 0.80 -10.24
CA PHE A 361 34.22 0.09 -10.49
C PHE A 361 33.84 -0.83 -9.34
N GLU A 362 34.79 -1.54 -8.74
CA GLU A 362 34.55 -2.40 -7.58
C GLU A 362 34.11 -1.58 -6.36
N LYS A 363 34.80 -0.48 -6.05
CA LYS A 363 34.40 0.41 -4.94
C LYS A 363 33.01 1.01 -5.14
N GLU A 364 32.68 1.43 -6.36
CA GLU A 364 31.38 1.99 -6.68
C GLU A 364 30.25 0.94 -6.63
N GLN A 365 30.55 -0.32 -6.98
CA GLN A 365 29.64 -1.45 -6.79
C GLN A 365 29.41 -1.75 -5.31
N ASP A 366 30.47 -1.79 -4.52
CA ASP A 366 30.40 -2.00 -3.07
C ASP A 366 29.59 -0.89 -2.38
N ASP A 367 29.83 0.37 -2.76
CA ASP A 367 29.05 1.51 -2.26
C ASP A 367 27.56 1.38 -2.61
N LEU A 368 27.22 1.00 -3.86
CA LEU A 368 25.83 0.77 -4.25
C LEU A 368 25.21 -0.39 -3.44
N LEU A 369 25.96 -1.49 -3.24
CA LEU A 369 25.49 -2.63 -2.46
C LEU A 369 25.25 -2.26 -0.99
N LEU A 370 26.12 -1.42 -0.40
CA LEU A 370 25.91 -0.88 0.94
C LEU A 370 24.66 -0.02 1.00
N ASP A 371 24.46 0.86 0.02
CA ASP A 371 23.26 1.71 -0.06
C ASP A 371 21.98 0.87 -0.20
N LEU A 372 22.01 -0.20 -1.01
CA LEU A 372 20.89 -1.14 -1.20
C LEU A 372 20.59 -1.94 0.07
N LYS A 373 21.61 -2.46 0.76
CA LYS A 373 21.47 -3.18 2.04
C LYS A 373 20.88 -2.31 3.15
N ASP A 374 21.11 -1.00 3.07
CA ASP A 374 20.63 -0.03 4.04
C ASP A 374 19.17 0.42 3.79
N ILE A 375 18.58 0.06 2.65
CA ILE A 375 17.20 0.47 2.28
C ILE A 375 16.18 0.05 3.35
N PRO A 376 16.12 -1.21 3.82
CA PRO A 376 15.07 -1.61 4.76
C PRO A 376 15.11 -0.80 6.06
N ARG A 377 16.32 -0.47 6.52
CA ARG A 377 16.54 0.43 7.67
C ARG A 377 15.98 1.82 7.38
N LYS A 378 16.41 2.46 6.29
CA LYS A 378 15.95 3.79 5.85
C LYS A 378 14.44 3.84 5.63
N ALA A 379 13.85 2.80 5.06
CA ALA A 379 12.42 2.69 4.78
C ALA A 379 11.60 2.62 6.09
N CYS A 380 12.07 1.88 7.09
CA CYS A 380 11.43 1.88 8.41
C CYS A 380 11.41 3.29 9.04
N ASP A 381 12.55 3.98 9.04
CA ASP A 381 12.68 5.35 9.54
C ASP A 381 11.77 6.31 8.76
N ARG A 382 11.71 6.15 7.43
CA ARG A 382 10.84 6.93 6.55
C ARG A 382 9.36 6.70 6.87
N LYS A 383 8.93 5.45 7.05
CA LYS A 383 7.53 5.13 7.40
C LYS A 383 7.12 5.79 8.71
N ILE A 384 7.99 5.81 9.73
CA ILE A 384 7.74 6.54 10.98
C ILE A 384 7.54 8.03 10.70
N ASN A 385 8.45 8.64 9.93
CA ASN A 385 8.40 10.07 9.62
C ASN A 385 7.15 10.45 8.81
N GLU A 386 6.80 9.67 7.80
CA GLU A 386 5.60 9.90 6.99
C GLU A 386 4.32 9.70 7.80
N PHE A 387 4.30 8.72 8.71
CA PHE A 387 3.19 8.54 9.64
C PHE A 387 2.98 9.76 10.55
N VAL A 388 4.07 10.29 11.10
CA VAL A 388 4.06 11.51 11.93
C VAL A 388 3.61 12.74 11.14
N LYS A 389 4.10 12.93 9.91
CA LYS A 389 3.66 14.01 9.01
C LYS A 389 2.15 13.91 8.71
N ARG A 390 1.67 12.70 8.39
CA ARG A 390 0.25 12.44 8.13
C ARG A 390 -0.62 12.76 9.34
N ALA A 391 -0.19 12.35 10.54
CA ALA A 391 -0.90 12.66 11.77
C ALA A 391 -1.04 14.17 12.00
N ARG A 392 0.03 14.95 11.80
CA ARG A 392 -0.03 16.42 11.87
C ARG A 392 -0.98 17.00 10.82
N ALA A 393 -0.87 16.57 9.56
CA ALA A 393 -1.74 17.02 8.48
C ALA A 393 -3.23 16.74 8.78
N ALA A 394 -3.55 15.56 9.31
CA ALA A 394 -4.91 15.20 9.70
C ALA A 394 -5.46 16.08 10.84
N LYS A 395 -4.64 16.41 11.84
CA LYS A 395 -5.02 17.37 12.90
C LYS A 395 -5.32 18.75 12.35
N ILE A 396 -4.45 19.27 11.50
CA ILE A 396 -4.62 20.60 10.89
C ILE A 396 -5.89 20.62 10.02
N HIS A 397 -6.09 19.58 9.22
CA HIS A 397 -7.31 19.40 8.44
C HIS A 397 -8.57 19.41 9.32
N ALA A 398 -8.56 18.67 10.44
CA ALA A 398 -9.66 18.67 11.39
C ALA A 398 -9.95 20.05 11.97
N TYR A 399 -8.91 20.84 12.31
CA TYR A 399 -9.08 22.22 12.76
C TYR A 399 -9.66 23.13 11.68
N ILE A 400 -9.19 23.03 10.43
CA ILE A 400 -9.72 23.79 9.29
C ILE A 400 -11.20 23.49 9.09
N ILE A 401 -11.57 22.21 8.96
CA ILE A 401 -12.96 21.79 8.74
C ILE A 401 -13.86 22.25 9.89
N SER A 402 -13.41 22.10 11.13
CA SER A 402 -14.15 22.51 12.32
C SER A 402 -14.31 24.03 12.41
N HIS A 403 -13.28 24.79 12.04
CA HIS A 403 -13.33 26.25 12.01
C HIS A 403 -14.31 26.74 10.95
N LEU A 404 -14.26 26.20 9.74
CA LEU A 404 -15.22 26.51 8.68
C LEU A 404 -16.66 26.22 9.13
N LYS A 405 -16.90 25.06 9.76
CA LYS A 405 -18.20 24.73 10.33
C LYS A 405 -18.64 25.73 11.41
N LYS A 406 -17.72 26.19 12.27
CA LYS A 406 -17.98 27.18 13.33
C LYS A 406 -18.37 28.55 12.77
N GLN A 407 -17.87 28.92 11.58
CA GLN A 407 -18.21 30.19 10.92
C GLN A 407 -19.56 30.17 10.18
N MET A 408 -20.22 29.01 10.03
CA MET A 408 -21.49 28.92 9.32
C MET A 408 -22.67 29.46 10.16
N PRO A 409 -23.59 30.25 9.56
CA PRO A 409 -24.78 30.73 10.25
C PRO A 409 -25.77 29.58 10.47
N SER A 410 -26.46 29.58 11.62
CA SER A 410 -27.35 28.47 11.99
C SER A 410 -28.67 28.42 11.20
N ILE A 411 -29.19 29.57 10.74
CA ILE A 411 -30.57 29.67 10.21
C ILE A 411 -30.58 30.14 8.75
N MET A 412 -30.20 31.39 8.46
CA MET A 412 -30.32 31.99 7.12
C MET A 412 -28.96 32.45 6.57
N GLY A 413 -28.83 32.51 5.24
CA GLY A 413 -27.65 33.05 4.56
C GLY A 413 -26.50 32.06 4.38
N LYS A 414 -26.73 30.75 4.59
CA LYS A 414 -25.70 29.70 4.52
C LYS A 414 -24.92 29.70 3.20
N THR A 415 -25.59 29.83 2.05
CA THR A 415 -24.93 29.85 0.74
C THR A 415 -23.97 31.02 0.59
N LYS A 416 -24.42 32.25 0.88
CA LYS A 416 -23.57 33.46 0.83
C LYS A 416 -22.41 33.40 1.82
N ALA A 417 -22.64 32.84 3.02
CA ALA A 417 -21.59 32.65 4.02
C ALA A 417 -20.53 31.64 3.55
N GLN A 418 -20.97 30.52 2.97
CA GLN A 418 -20.06 29.52 2.39
C GLN A 418 -19.24 30.11 1.24
N GLU A 419 -19.86 30.82 0.29
CA GLU A 419 -19.14 31.51 -0.80
C GLU A 419 -18.07 32.47 -0.25
N LYS A 420 -18.41 33.25 0.78
CA LYS A 420 -17.48 34.16 1.44
C LYS A 420 -16.32 33.43 2.12
N LEU A 421 -16.59 32.31 2.81
CA LEU A 421 -15.55 31.50 3.45
C LEU A 421 -14.59 30.87 2.43
N ILE A 422 -15.12 30.35 1.32
CA ILE A 422 -14.33 29.76 0.23
C ILE A 422 -13.47 30.84 -0.45
N ALA A 423 -14.03 32.03 -0.68
CA ALA A 423 -13.30 33.16 -1.25
C ALA A 423 -12.17 33.67 -0.33
N ASN A 424 -12.40 33.67 0.99
CA ASN A 424 -11.42 34.12 2.00
C ASN A 424 -10.64 32.96 2.65
N LEU A 425 -10.50 31.81 1.97
CA LEU A 425 -9.96 30.59 2.60
C LEU A 425 -8.54 30.77 3.18
N GLU A 426 -7.69 31.55 2.50
CA GLU A 426 -6.35 31.89 2.99
C GLU A 426 -6.40 32.64 4.33
N GLY A 427 -7.30 33.61 4.45
CA GLY A 427 -7.55 34.33 5.68
C GLY A 427 -8.11 33.44 6.79
N GLU A 428 -8.93 32.45 6.45
CA GLU A 428 -9.41 31.45 7.42
C GLU A 428 -8.29 30.51 7.89
N PHE A 429 -7.38 30.08 7.00
CA PHE A 429 -6.21 29.29 7.37
C PHE A 429 -5.32 30.07 8.33
N ALA A 430 -5.06 31.36 8.06
CA ALA A 430 -4.27 32.22 8.95
C ALA A 430 -4.91 32.45 10.33
N LYS A 431 -6.25 32.33 10.45
CA LYS A 431 -6.91 32.35 11.77
C LYS A 431 -6.67 31.05 12.52
N VAL A 432 -6.88 29.90 11.86
CA VAL A 432 -6.63 28.56 12.44
C VAL A 432 -5.17 28.45 12.88
N GLN A 433 -4.24 28.90 12.06
CA GLN A 433 -2.82 28.92 12.37
C GLN A 433 -2.52 29.67 13.67
N ARG A 434 -3.11 30.86 13.85
CA ARG A 434 -2.91 31.70 15.04
C ARG A 434 -3.63 31.14 16.28
N GLU A 435 -4.84 30.62 16.13
CA GLU A 435 -5.64 30.08 17.23
C GLU A 435 -5.00 28.83 17.85
N PHE A 436 -4.38 27.97 17.03
CA PHE A 436 -3.81 26.70 17.48
C PHE A 436 -2.27 26.66 17.44
N HIS A 437 -1.60 27.79 17.17
CA HIS A 437 -0.13 27.92 17.12
C HIS A 437 0.55 26.91 16.18
N LEU A 438 -0.02 26.74 14.99
CA LEU A 438 0.43 25.73 14.03
C LEU A 438 1.50 26.27 13.07
N PRO A 439 2.49 25.45 12.65
CA PRO A 439 3.46 25.84 11.65
C PRO A 439 2.80 26.11 10.29
N PRO A 440 3.17 27.17 9.56
CA PRO A 440 2.59 27.45 8.25
C PRO A 440 2.91 26.38 7.20
N GLY A 441 4.08 25.74 7.31
CA GLY A 441 4.53 24.71 6.37
C GLY A 441 3.73 23.39 6.43
N ASP A 442 2.94 23.18 7.48
CA ASP A 442 2.12 21.98 7.62
C ASP A 442 0.69 22.17 7.03
N PHE A 443 0.35 23.38 6.56
CA PHE A 443 -0.96 23.64 5.94
C PHE A 443 -0.99 23.18 4.47
N PRO A 444 -2.16 22.69 4.00
CA PRO A 444 -2.34 22.30 2.61
C PRO A 444 -2.32 23.51 1.67
N ASN A 445 -2.08 23.26 0.38
CA ASN A 445 -2.21 24.28 -0.65
C ASN A 445 -3.65 24.84 -0.67
N VAL A 446 -3.78 26.16 -0.54
CA VAL A 446 -5.08 26.84 -0.42
C VAL A 446 -5.94 26.65 -1.66
N GLU A 447 -5.35 26.71 -2.86
CA GLU A 447 -6.10 26.61 -4.12
C GLU A 447 -6.62 25.19 -4.35
N GLU A 448 -5.77 24.18 -4.15
CA GLU A 448 -6.19 22.78 -4.25
C GLU A 448 -7.28 22.44 -3.23
N PHE A 449 -7.14 22.94 -2.00
CA PHE A 449 -8.16 22.76 -0.97
C PHE A 449 -9.47 23.47 -1.35
N ARG A 450 -9.38 24.69 -1.89
CA ARG A 450 -10.54 25.49 -2.33
C ARG A 450 -11.34 24.78 -3.41
N GLU A 451 -10.69 24.22 -4.42
CA GLU A 451 -11.35 23.48 -5.49
C GLU A 451 -12.11 22.27 -4.95
N LYS A 452 -11.49 21.47 -4.06
CA LYS A 452 -12.16 20.33 -3.42
C LYS A 452 -13.33 20.79 -2.53
N LEU A 453 -13.13 21.86 -1.75
CA LEU A 453 -14.12 22.39 -0.82
C LEU A 453 -15.41 22.87 -1.51
N ARG A 454 -15.33 23.37 -2.75
CA ARG A 454 -16.53 23.79 -3.53
C ARG A 454 -17.55 22.67 -3.73
N GLY A 455 -17.11 21.42 -3.76
CA GLY A 455 -17.97 20.24 -3.89
C GLY A 455 -18.76 19.90 -2.62
N TYR A 456 -18.51 20.57 -1.50
CA TYR A 456 -19.08 20.24 -0.19
C TYR A 456 -20.02 21.32 0.35
N ASN A 457 -20.95 20.90 1.21
CA ASN A 457 -21.73 21.82 2.03
C ASN A 457 -21.06 21.94 3.41
N ILE A 458 -20.50 23.10 3.73
CA ILE A 458 -19.76 23.35 4.98
C ILE A 458 -20.67 23.17 6.20
N ASP A 459 -21.98 23.41 6.07
CA ASP A 459 -22.93 23.19 7.16
C ASP A 459 -23.12 21.71 7.50
N LYS A 460 -22.70 20.77 6.64
CA LYS A 460 -22.72 19.32 6.94
C LYS A 460 -21.44 18.82 7.60
N PHE A 461 -20.45 19.68 7.79
CA PHE A 461 -19.22 19.29 8.48
C PHE A 461 -19.41 19.11 9.97
N GLU A 462 -18.56 18.27 10.54
CA GLU A 462 -18.50 17.99 11.96
C GLU A 462 -17.86 19.14 12.73
N ARG A 463 -18.32 19.35 13.97
CA ARG A 463 -17.65 20.25 14.91
C ARG A 463 -16.39 19.60 15.44
N LEU A 464 -15.50 20.40 16.03
CA LEU A 464 -14.28 19.89 16.65
C LEU A 464 -14.63 18.92 17.79
N ARG A 465 -13.97 17.75 17.81
CA ARG A 465 -14.10 16.73 18.86
C ARG A 465 -12.77 16.66 19.62
N PRO A 466 -12.64 17.36 20.77
CA PRO A 466 -11.36 17.46 21.49
C PRO A 466 -10.73 16.09 21.79
N LYS A 467 -11.53 15.11 22.23
CA LYS A 467 -11.05 13.75 22.53
C LYS A 467 -10.28 13.07 21.39
N LEU A 468 -10.63 13.35 20.13
CA LEU A 468 -9.92 12.77 18.98
C LEU A 468 -8.60 13.49 18.71
N ILE A 469 -8.57 14.80 18.94
CA ILE A 469 -7.36 15.60 18.86
C ILE A 469 -6.39 15.17 19.96
N ASP A 470 -6.87 15.08 21.21
CA ASP A 470 -6.11 14.65 22.37
C ASP A 470 -5.52 13.24 22.14
N ALA A 471 -6.29 12.32 21.57
CA ALA A 471 -5.79 10.99 21.23
C ALA A 471 -4.59 11.04 20.26
N VAL A 472 -4.64 11.88 19.22
CA VAL A 472 -3.53 12.04 18.27
C VAL A 472 -2.35 12.80 18.90
N ASP A 473 -2.61 13.75 19.80
CA ASP A 473 -1.56 14.42 20.58
C ASP A 473 -0.83 13.44 21.50
N ASP A 474 -1.56 12.58 22.21
CA ASP A 474 -0.97 11.52 23.03
C ASP A 474 -0.15 10.54 22.19
N MET A 475 -0.66 10.22 20.98
CA MET A 475 0.04 9.36 20.03
C MET A 475 1.38 9.95 19.62
N LEU A 476 1.40 11.24 19.25
CA LEU A 476 2.61 11.94 18.81
C LEU A 476 3.58 12.21 19.96
N GLY A 477 3.07 12.61 21.13
CA GLY A 477 3.86 13.03 22.28
C GLY A 477 4.39 11.89 23.14
N TYR A 478 3.70 10.76 23.20
CA TYR A 478 4.03 9.66 24.11
C TYR A 478 4.10 8.30 23.42
N ASP A 479 3.07 7.90 22.67
CA ASP A 479 3.00 6.51 22.17
C ASP A 479 4.08 6.20 21.13
N ILE A 480 4.28 7.08 20.14
CA ILE A 480 5.33 6.89 19.12
C ILE A 480 6.72 6.91 19.77
N PRO A 481 7.09 7.91 20.62
CA PRO A 481 8.36 7.86 21.34
C PRO A 481 8.56 6.59 22.18
N ASN A 482 7.51 6.11 22.85
CA ASN A 482 7.59 4.86 23.64
C ASN A 482 7.73 3.63 22.75
N LEU A 483 7.04 3.59 21.61
CA LEU A 483 7.18 2.54 20.61
C LEU A 483 8.62 2.43 20.12
N LEU A 484 9.25 3.56 19.76
CA LEU A 484 10.63 3.63 19.27
C LEU A 484 11.67 3.34 20.35
N LYS A 485 11.35 3.54 21.63
CA LYS A 485 12.18 3.08 22.77
C LYS A 485 12.07 1.57 22.98
N THR A 486 10.89 1.01 22.75
CA THR A 486 10.59 -0.40 23.04
C THR A 486 11.08 -1.31 21.92
N PHE A 487 10.90 -0.91 20.67
CA PHE A 487 11.30 -1.66 19.50
C PHE A 487 12.39 -0.90 18.77
N ARG A 488 13.52 -1.57 18.53
CA ARG A 488 14.56 -1.06 17.64
C ARG A 488 14.15 -1.31 16.20
N ASN A 489 14.69 -0.49 15.31
CA ASN A 489 14.64 -0.79 13.88
C ASN A 489 15.31 -2.17 13.67
N PRO A 490 14.60 -3.17 13.13
CA PRO A 490 15.14 -4.52 13.00
C PRO A 490 16.35 -4.59 12.05
N TYR A 491 16.59 -3.52 11.30
CA TYR A 491 17.69 -3.37 10.36
C TYR A 491 18.81 -2.43 10.86
N GLY A 492 18.73 -1.94 12.11
CA GLY A 492 19.60 -0.89 12.65
C GLY A 492 20.49 -1.30 13.81
#